data_AF-A0A838QG35-F1
#
_entry.id   AF-A0A838QG35-F1
#
_cell.length_a   1.000
_cell.length_b   1.000
_cell.length_c   1.000
_cell.angle_alpha   90.00
_cell.angle_beta   90.00
_cell.angle_gamma   90.00
#
_symmetry.space_group_name_H-M   'P 1'
#
loop_
_entity.id
_entity.type
_entity.pdbx_description
1 polymer ?
#
loop_
_entity_poly.entity_id
_entity_poly.type
_entity_poly.pdbx_seq_one_letter_code
_entity_poly.pdbx_strand_id
1 'polypeptide(L)'
;MSCRSFRRATLTSLLLAGLLPAVQAQQKTAPPPPRSAPITNIRYDLTYDSTTASRRTITVAMSFDVAGPGPVLLSLPAWTPGAYEIGNFARSVVGFTAAGADSPLVWDKLDQDTWRVQPGAAKALTVRFDYIADSLDNAMAWARPDFAFFNGTNLFFYPDGRGFDFPATVSVKTEGSWHVATGMKPARQAYPCSKTSSNNARSLDDVMRQLYHTTYKKGRGFAANDWWGMVSKAAGGRLFADFNSRYIDGREPLPFGQILPLAGMRMTADTVRDPRLGISTNADSGGIVVNGVIPGGAAELAGVRTGDRLLAIGDISVTENDFGPAFRARFGKQEGAPLPIKVLRGTDTLKLNGKVMLAARVEHRIELDAAASAKAVRVRNGILKGR
;
A
#
# COMPACT_ATOMS: atom_id res chain seq x y z
N MET A 1 -69.92 5.63 -49.64
CA MET A 1 -69.86 6.65 -48.56
C MET A 1 -68.40 6.98 -48.30
N SER A 2 -68.06 8.28 -48.39
CA SER A 2 -66.84 9.03 -47.95
C SER A 2 -65.69 8.25 -47.28
N CYS A 3 -64.38 8.55 -47.43
CA CYS A 3 -63.69 9.70 -48.01
C CYS A 3 -62.17 9.43 -48.00
N ARG A 4 -61.50 9.79 -49.10
CA ARG A 4 -60.21 10.49 -49.27
C ARG A 4 -58.85 9.90 -48.81
N SER A 5 -58.01 9.85 -49.85
CA SER A 5 -56.56 9.98 -49.98
C SER A 5 -55.84 10.94 -49.02
N PHE A 6 -54.55 10.70 -48.78
CA PHE A 6 -53.55 11.76 -48.70
C PHE A 6 -52.18 11.30 -49.25
N ARG A 7 -51.68 12.00 -50.27
CA ARG A 7 -50.27 12.01 -50.71
C ARG A 7 -49.60 13.26 -50.15
N ARG A 8 -48.35 13.05 -49.69
CA ARG A 8 -47.19 13.94 -49.46
C ARG A 8 -47.39 15.46 -49.46
N ALA A 9 -46.91 16.08 -48.38
CA ALA A 9 -46.29 17.40 -48.41
C ALA A 9 -45.05 17.41 -47.51
N THR A 10 -43.93 17.86 -48.07
CA THR A 10 -42.62 18.05 -47.44
C THR A 10 -42.67 19.31 -46.57
N LEU A 11 -42.25 19.25 -45.31
CA LEU A 11 -42.02 20.44 -44.49
C LEU A 11 -40.53 20.58 -44.16
N THR A 12 -39.97 21.67 -44.65
CA THR A 12 -38.63 22.18 -44.39
C THR A 12 -38.64 22.91 -43.03
N SER A 13 -37.86 22.46 -42.05
CA SER A 13 -37.71 23.16 -40.78
C SER A 13 -36.47 24.05 -40.81
N LEU A 14 -36.69 25.37 -40.67
CA LEU A 14 -35.65 26.38 -40.41
C LEU A 14 -35.00 26.14 -39.04
N LEU A 15 -33.68 26.07 -38.99
CA LEU A 15 -32.88 26.16 -37.76
C LEU A 15 -32.39 27.61 -37.61
N LEU A 16 -32.95 28.33 -36.63
CA LEU A 16 -32.49 29.66 -36.23
C LEU A 16 -31.20 29.52 -35.40
N ALA A 17 -30.08 29.99 -35.93
CA ALA A 17 -28.81 30.04 -35.20
C ALA A 17 -28.77 31.28 -34.29
N GLY A 18 -28.96 31.08 -32.99
CA GLY A 18 -28.68 32.10 -31.97
C GLY A 18 -27.18 32.14 -31.66
N LEU A 19 -26.50 33.20 -32.05
CA LEU A 19 -25.12 33.50 -31.65
C LEU A 19 -25.12 34.06 -30.22
N LEU A 20 -24.74 33.24 -29.24
CA LEU A 20 -24.32 33.73 -27.92
C LEU A 20 -22.81 34.05 -27.98
N PRO A 21 -22.36 35.22 -27.49
CA PRO A 21 -20.94 35.53 -27.43
C PRO A 21 -20.26 34.63 -26.40
N ALA A 22 -19.26 33.88 -26.82
CA ALA A 22 -18.43 33.07 -25.94
C ALA A 22 -17.63 34.00 -25.01
N VAL A 23 -18.01 34.04 -23.74
CA VAL A 23 -17.17 34.62 -22.69
C VAL A 23 -15.99 33.67 -22.49
N GLN A 24 -14.84 33.98 -23.10
CA GLN A 24 -13.58 33.31 -22.79
C GLN A 24 -13.20 33.66 -21.36
N ALA A 25 -13.49 32.74 -20.43
CA ALA A 25 -12.89 32.77 -19.11
C ALA A 25 -11.37 32.69 -19.28
N GLN A 26 -10.65 33.79 -19.03
CA GLN A 26 -9.20 33.75 -18.85
C GLN A 26 -8.92 32.78 -17.68
N GLN A 27 -8.44 31.58 -18.01
CA GLN A 27 -7.79 30.72 -17.03
C GLN A 27 -6.61 31.51 -16.47
N LYS A 28 -6.76 32.05 -15.26
CA LYS A 28 -5.63 32.49 -14.45
C LYS A 28 -4.76 31.26 -14.26
N THR A 29 -3.65 31.19 -14.98
CA THR A 29 -2.63 30.19 -14.75
C THR A 29 -2.23 30.27 -13.29
N ALA A 30 -2.38 29.16 -12.55
CA ALA A 30 -1.90 29.08 -11.18
C ALA A 30 -0.42 29.49 -11.14
N PRO A 31 0.02 30.22 -10.10
CA PRO A 31 1.43 30.53 -9.94
C PRO A 31 2.25 29.23 -10.02
N PRO A 32 3.46 29.27 -10.61
CA PRO A 32 4.34 28.10 -10.59
C PRO A 32 4.56 27.66 -9.13
N PRO A 33 4.67 26.35 -8.88
CA PRO A 33 4.87 25.85 -7.52
C PRO A 33 6.13 26.49 -6.92
N PRO A 34 6.12 26.76 -5.61
CA PRO A 34 7.24 27.38 -4.94
C PRO A 34 8.49 26.50 -5.10
N ARG A 35 9.65 27.13 -5.28
CA ARG A 35 10.91 26.45 -5.58
C ARG A 35 11.99 26.91 -4.61
N SER A 36 12.61 25.96 -3.92
CA SER A 36 13.71 26.19 -2.99
C SER A 36 14.90 26.87 -3.66
N ALA A 37 15.63 27.74 -2.97
CA ALA A 37 16.96 28.18 -3.40
C ALA A 37 17.88 26.96 -3.61
N PRO A 38 18.80 26.97 -4.59
CA PRO A 38 19.73 25.86 -4.78
C PRO A 38 20.60 25.64 -3.54
N ILE A 39 20.76 24.38 -3.14
CA ILE A 39 21.63 23.98 -2.04
C ILE A 39 22.63 22.91 -2.48
N THR A 40 23.80 22.86 -1.85
CA THR A 40 24.88 21.90 -2.13
C THR A 40 25.53 21.40 -0.84
N ASN A 41 26.45 20.45 -0.95
CA ASN A 41 27.23 19.92 0.19
C ASN A 41 26.34 19.43 1.35
N ILE A 42 25.27 18.70 0.99
CA ILE A 42 24.25 18.25 1.92
C ILE A 42 24.81 17.13 2.81
N ARG A 43 24.66 17.31 4.12
CA ARG A 43 25.09 16.37 5.14
C ARG A 43 23.98 16.17 6.17
N TYR A 44 23.66 14.92 6.49
CA TYR A 44 22.74 14.54 7.55
C TYR A 44 23.50 13.87 8.68
N ASP A 45 23.49 14.48 9.86
CA ASP A 45 23.99 13.91 11.10
C ASP A 45 22.79 13.41 11.92
N LEU A 46 22.74 12.10 12.16
CA LEU A 46 21.72 11.44 12.97
C LEU A 46 22.33 11.07 14.31
N THR A 47 21.68 11.43 15.41
CA THR A 47 22.06 11.01 16.76
C THR A 47 20.98 10.11 17.35
N TYR A 48 21.38 8.89 17.70
CA TYR A 48 20.58 7.96 18.47
C TYR A 48 21.41 7.39 19.63
N ASP A 49 21.17 7.88 20.84
CA ASP A 49 21.86 7.47 22.07
C ASP A 49 20.85 7.18 23.17
N SER A 50 21.30 6.80 24.36
CA SER A 50 20.47 6.51 25.52
C SER A 50 19.53 7.66 25.89
N THR A 51 19.90 8.92 25.64
CA THR A 51 19.04 10.08 25.86
C THR A 51 17.90 10.10 24.85
N THR A 52 18.20 10.01 23.56
CA THR A 52 17.16 10.05 22.51
C THR A 52 16.33 8.76 22.48
N ALA A 53 16.92 7.61 22.82
CA ALA A 53 16.24 6.32 22.96
C ALA A 53 15.22 6.33 24.09
N SER A 54 15.54 6.96 25.24
CA SER A 54 14.58 7.14 26.35
C SER A 54 13.36 7.98 25.95
N ARG A 55 13.54 8.91 25.00
CA ARG A 55 12.50 9.78 24.45
C ARG A 55 11.84 9.20 23.21
N ARG A 56 12.38 8.10 22.68
CA ARG A 56 11.96 7.47 21.42
C ARG A 56 12.02 8.44 20.25
N THR A 57 13.04 9.28 20.24
CA THR A 57 13.32 10.25 19.20
C THR A 57 14.63 9.94 18.48
N ILE A 58 14.77 10.44 17.27
CA ILE A 58 16.05 10.50 16.55
C ILE A 58 16.34 11.98 16.32
N THR A 59 17.47 12.48 16.82
CA THR A 59 17.88 13.87 16.56
C THR A 59 18.57 13.94 15.21
N VAL A 60 18.15 14.88 14.38
CA VAL A 60 18.67 15.09 13.03
C VAL A 60 19.22 16.50 12.90
N ALA A 61 20.44 16.62 12.37
CA ALA A 61 20.99 17.87 11.89
C ALA A 61 21.31 17.76 10.39
N MET A 62 20.69 18.62 9.57
CA MET A 62 20.98 18.72 8.15
C MET A 62 21.78 19.99 7.90
N SER A 63 23.00 19.86 7.37
CA SER A 63 23.88 20.97 7.01
C SER A 63 24.07 21.07 5.49
N PHE A 64 24.08 22.27 4.94
CA PHE A 64 24.22 22.52 3.51
C PHE A 64 24.67 23.94 3.21
N ASP A 65 25.20 24.15 2.01
CA ASP A 65 25.52 25.47 1.47
C ASP A 65 24.36 25.99 0.62
N VAL A 66 24.12 27.30 0.63
CA VAL A 66 23.02 27.95 -0.10
C VAL A 66 23.58 28.84 -1.21
N ALA A 67 23.05 28.67 -2.42
CA ALA A 67 23.32 29.54 -3.54
C ALA A 67 22.13 30.49 -3.79
N GLY A 68 22.43 31.76 -4.05
CA GLY A 68 21.43 32.78 -4.36
C GLY A 68 20.68 33.37 -3.14
N PRO A 69 19.81 34.36 -3.36
CA PRO A 69 19.16 35.12 -2.29
C PRO A 69 17.77 34.62 -1.89
N GLY A 70 17.24 33.60 -2.58
CA GLY A 70 15.88 33.10 -2.35
C GLY A 70 15.74 32.29 -1.06
N PRO A 71 14.50 32.04 -0.59
CA PRO A 71 14.25 31.18 0.55
C PRO A 71 14.65 29.73 0.26
N VAL A 72 15.12 29.02 1.28
CA VAL A 72 15.32 27.56 1.22
C VAL A 72 14.02 26.89 1.67
N LEU A 73 13.42 26.11 0.79
CA LEU A 73 12.26 25.26 1.08
C LEU A 73 12.74 23.84 1.31
N LEU A 74 12.42 23.27 2.46
CA LEU A 74 12.82 21.92 2.88
C LEU A 74 11.56 21.10 3.16
N SER A 75 11.39 19.97 2.46
CA SER A 75 10.21 19.11 2.62
C SER A 75 10.57 17.69 3.00
N LEU A 76 9.68 17.03 3.74
CA LEU A 76 9.69 15.58 3.90
C LEU A 76 8.64 14.96 2.98
N PRO A 77 8.90 13.78 2.38
CA PRO A 77 7.88 13.08 1.60
C PRO A 77 6.61 12.81 2.43
N ALA A 78 5.45 12.91 1.79
CA ALA A 78 4.18 12.55 2.43
C ALA A 78 3.95 11.02 2.50
N TRP A 79 4.72 10.22 1.77
CA TRP A 79 4.60 8.75 1.67
C TRP A 79 5.94 8.10 1.26
N THR A 80 6.05 6.77 1.39
CA THR A 80 7.26 6.00 1.06
C THR A 80 7.01 5.11 -0.16
N PRO A 81 7.88 5.11 -1.19
CA PRO A 81 7.76 4.19 -2.32
C PRO A 81 7.66 2.71 -1.88
N GLY A 82 6.64 2.01 -2.36
CA GLY A 82 6.31 0.64 -1.95
C GLY A 82 5.16 0.54 -0.94
N ALA A 83 4.83 1.63 -0.25
CA ALA A 83 3.65 1.76 0.62
C ALA A 83 2.74 2.88 0.10
N TYR A 84 1.71 2.51 -0.68
CA TYR A 84 0.87 3.45 -1.42
C TYR A 84 -0.24 4.06 -0.57
N GLU A 85 0.16 4.72 0.51
CA GLU A 85 -0.71 5.42 1.46
C GLU A 85 -0.06 6.73 1.93
N ILE A 86 -0.87 7.73 2.26
CA ILE A 86 -0.34 8.98 2.82
C ILE A 86 0.09 8.73 4.26
N GLY A 87 1.39 8.74 4.47
CA GLY A 87 2.04 8.50 5.74
C GLY A 87 2.20 9.75 6.60
N ASN A 88 2.12 10.98 6.05
CA ASN A 88 2.24 12.27 6.76
C ASN A 88 3.41 12.33 7.77
N PHE A 89 4.63 12.05 7.32
CA PHE A 89 5.80 11.93 8.20
C PHE A 89 6.19 13.25 8.89
N ALA A 90 5.86 14.39 8.26
CA ALA A 90 6.09 15.72 8.81
C ALA A 90 5.44 15.96 10.19
N ARG A 91 4.40 15.20 10.58
CA ARG A 91 3.79 15.31 11.92
C ARG A 91 4.73 14.91 13.06
N SER A 92 5.71 14.06 12.78
CA SER A 92 6.63 13.51 13.77
C SER A 92 7.87 14.39 13.98
N VAL A 93 8.03 15.44 13.18
CA VAL A 93 9.08 16.44 13.35
C VAL A 93 8.72 17.37 14.50
N VAL A 94 9.56 17.43 15.52
CA VAL A 94 9.42 18.33 16.67
C VAL A 94 10.70 19.11 16.90
N GLY A 95 10.59 20.30 17.50
CA GLY A 95 11.76 21.12 17.83
C GLY A 95 12.57 21.60 16.62
N PHE A 96 11.92 21.85 15.48
CA PHE A 96 12.60 22.36 14.29
C PHE A 96 13.27 23.72 14.58
N THR A 97 14.53 23.85 14.18
CA THR A 97 15.32 25.09 14.26
C THR A 97 16.17 25.25 13.01
N ALA A 98 16.49 26.48 12.66
CA ALA A 98 17.39 26.81 11.56
C ALA A 98 18.42 27.85 12.03
N ALA A 99 19.68 27.68 11.68
CA ALA A 99 20.76 28.59 12.02
C ALA A 99 21.78 28.69 10.88
N GLY A 100 22.41 29.86 10.76
CA GLY A 100 23.68 30.03 10.03
C GLY A 100 24.86 29.59 10.91
N ALA A 101 26.06 30.06 10.59
CA ALA A 101 27.27 29.76 11.38
C ALA A 101 27.10 30.16 12.87
N ASP A 102 26.64 31.38 13.13
CA ASP A 102 26.64 31.96 14.49
C ASP A 102 25.29 32.55 14.92
N SER A 103 24.23 32.45 14.10
CA SER A 103 22.95 33.10 14.38
C SER A 103 21.73 32.26 13.99
N PRO A 104 20.64 32.31 14.77
CA PRO A 104 19.38 31.70 14.39
C PRO A 104 18.80 32.39 13.16
N LEU A 105 18.14 31.62 12.30
CA LEU A 105 17.47 32.11 11.10
C LEU A 105 15.96 32.10 11.28
N VAL A 106 15.31 33.04 10.60
CA VAL A 106 13.84 33.10 10.54
C VAL A 106 13.34 31.96 9.66
N TRP A 107 12.35 31.23 10.14
CA TRP A 107 11.68 30.18 9.39
C TRP A 107 10.20 30.12 9.75
N ASP A 108 9.42 29.56 8.84
CA ASP A 108 8.00 29.29 9.00
C ASP A 108 7.64 27.97 8.30
N LYS A 109 6.46 27.41 8.61
CA LYS A 109 5.94 26.25 7.90
C LYS A 109 5.09 26.75 6.74
N LEU A 110 5.51 26.46 5.51
CA LEU A 110 4.82 26.91 4.30
C LEU A 110 3.51 26.15 4.07
N ASP A 111 3.52 24.85 4.38
CA ASP A 111 2.38 23.94 4.27
C ASP A 111 2.53 22.76 5.26
N GLN A 112 1.91 21.61 4.97
CA GLN A 112 1.88 20.47 5.90
C GLN A 112 3.23 19.77 6.06
N ASP A 113 4.08 19.79 5.04
CA ASP A 113 5.34 19.02 5.01
C ASP A 113 6.55 19.83 4.56
N THR A 114 6.39 21.14 4.32
CA THR A 114 7.44 22.06 3.86
C THR A 114 7.75 23.17 4.86
N TRP A 115 9.03 23.30 5.20
CA TRP A 115 9.58 24.38 6.02
C TRP A 115 10.30 25.39 5.12
N ARG A 116 10.00 26.67 5.31
CA ARG A 116 10.65 27.77 4.62
C ARG A 116 11.65 28.46 5.55
N VAL A 117 12.92 28.44 5.19
CA VAL A 117 14.02 29.11 5.91
C VAL A 117 14.49 30.32 5.10
N GLN A 118 14.63 31.47 5.77
CA GLN A 118 15.15 32.69 5.18
C GLN A 118 16.67 32.76 5.42
N PRO A 119 17.53 32.52 4.40
CA PRO A 119 18.98 32.45 4.60
C PRO A 119 19.61 33.83 4.88
N GLY A 120 18.98 34.92 4.43
CA GLY A 120 19.55 36.26 4.52
C GLY A 120 20.92 36.32 3.84
N ALA A 121 21.96 36.71 4.58
CA ALA A 121 23.35 36.72 4.10
C ALA A 121 24.10 35.39 4.31
N ALA A 122 23.52 34.44 5.04
CA ALA A 122 24.19 33.18 5.37
C ALA A 122 24.42 32.32 4.12
N LYS A 123 25.63 31.75 4.02
CA LYS A 123 26.04 30.86 2.93
C LYS A 123 26.06 29.39 3.31
N ALA A 124 26.18 29.10 4.60
CA ALA A 124 26.12 27.75 5.16
C ALA A 124 25.05 27.73 6.26
N LEU A 125 24.16 26.75 6.19
CA LEU A 125 23.02 26.61 7.07
C LEU A 125 23.04 25.24 7.74
N THR A 126 22.48 25.18 8.95
CA THR A 126 22.11 23.94 9.62
C THR A 126 20.68 24.03 10.09
N VAL A 127 19.86 23.04 9.73
CA VAL A 127 18.55 22.81 10.35
C VAL A 127 18.64 21.64 11.31
N ARG A 128 17.97 21.73 12.46
CA ARG A 128 17.93 20.68 13.47
C ARG A 128 16.50 20.39 13.90
N PHE A 129 16.20 19.13 14.17
CA PHE A 129 14.92 18.71 14.72
C PHE A 129 15.06 17.34 15.39
N ASP A 130 14.10 17.00 16.23
CA ASP A 130 13.90 15.64 16.72
C ASP A 130 12.75 15.00 15.91
N TYR A 131 12.90 13.72 15.58
CA TYR A 131 11.86 12.93 14.94
C TYR A 131 11.30 11.89 15.91
N ILE A 132 9.99 11.89 16.14
CA ILE A 132 9.29 10.89 16.96
C ILE A 132 9.21 9.55 16.21
N ALA A 133 9.91 8.54 16.71
CA ALA A 133 10.03 7.21 16.11
C ALA A 133 9.19 6.18 16.91
N ASP A 134 7.86 6.33 16.85
CA ASP A 134 6.89 5.52 17.62
C ASP A 134 5.92 4.73 16.73
N SER A 135 6.29 4.40 15.50
CA SER A 135 5.47 3.52 14.65
C SER A 135 6.29 2.35 14.10
N LEU A 136 6.00 1.13 14.57
CA LEU A 136 6.60 -0.09 14.05
C LEU A 136 5.89 -0.51 12.75
N ASP A 137 6.38 0.04 11.64
CA ASP A 137 5.90 -0.23 10.29
C ASP A 137 7.08 -0.04 9.30
N ASN A 138 7.08 -0.77 8.18
CA ASN A 138 8.20 -0.75 7.23
C ASN A 138 8.39 0.60 6.51
N ALA A 139 7.37 1.45 6.45
CA ALA A 139 7.43 2.78 5.84
C ALA A 139 7.72 3.90 6.87
N MET A 140 7.76 3.57 8.17
CA MET A 140 7.84 4.50 9.28
C MET A 140 9.21 4.44 9.99
N ALA A 141 9.31 5.08 11.16
CA ALA A 141 10.44 4.95 12.07
C ALA A 141 10.01 4.45 13.44
N TRP A 142 10.84 3.61 14.03
CA TRP A 142 10.62 2.95 15.31
C TRP A 142 11.88 2.96 16.17
N ALA A 143 11.73 3.32 17.43
CA ALA A 143 12.81 3.43 18.40
C ALA A 143 12.45 2.76 19.75
N ARG A 144 13.42 2.03 20.30
CA ARG A 144 13.49 1.45 21.65
C ARG A 144 14.91 1.61 22.22
N PRO A 145 15.09 1.47 23.54
CA PRO A 145 16.42 1.53 24.19
C PRO A 145 17.50 0.64 23.55
N ASP A 146 17.12 -0.41 22.85
CA ASP A 146 17.99 -1.44 22.27
C ASP A 146 17.88 -1.59 20.75
N PHE A 147 16.95 -0.86 20.10
CA PHE A 147 16.76 -0.93 18.65
C PHE A 147 16.24 0.37 18.05
N ALA A 148 16.75 0.74 16.87
CA ALA A 148 16.23 1.84 16.07
C ALA A 148 16.15 1.44 14.59
N PHE A 149 15.03 1.81 13.97
CA PHE A 149 14.74 1.65 12.56
C PHE A 149 14.15 2.94 12.02
N PHE A 150 14.56 3.36 10.83
CA PHE A 150 14.01 4.53 10.16
C PHE A 150 14.17 4.42 8.65
N ASN A 151 13.30 5.11 7.93
CA ASN A 151 13.45 5.36 6.50
C ASN A 151 13.98 6.78 6.25
N GLY A 152 14.74 6.95 5.16
CA GLY A 152 15.20 8.29 4.75
C GLY A 152 14.05 9.24 4.45
N THR A 153 12.89 8.73 4.02
CA THR A 153 11.65 9.50 3.83
C THR A 153 11.11 10.10 5.13
N ASN A 154 11.51 9.58 6.29
CA ASN A 154 11.12 10.13 7.59
C ASN A 154 12.08 11.23 8.07
N LEU A 155 13.37 11.14 7.73
CA LEU A 155 14.43 11.93 8.37
C LEU A 155 15.16 12.90 7.44
N PHE A 156 15.14 12.71 6.13
CA PHE A 156 15.96 13.48 5.21
C PHE A 156 15.12 14.52 4.47
N PHE A 157 15.10 15.74 5.00
CA PHE A 157 14.56 16.90 4.31
C PHE A 157 15.24 17.10 2.95
N TYR A 158 14.47 17.33 1.89
CA TYR A 158 14.99 17.62 0.56
C TYR A 158 14.61 19.04 0.10
N PRO A 159 15.39 19.68 -0.80
CA PRO A 159 15.05 21.01 -1.30
C PRO A 159 13.84 20.95 -2.25
N ASP A 160 12.72 21.53 -1.84
CA ASP A 160 11.46 21.41 -2.60
C ASP A 160 11.50 22.12 -3.96
N GLY A 161 10.78 21.55 -4.93
CA GLY A 161 10.81 22.03 -6.33
C GLY A 161 12.18 21.86 -7.03
N ARG A 162 13.10 21.08 -6.44
CA ARG A 162 14.37 20.66 -7.06
C ARG A 162 14.33 19.16 -7.35
N GLY A 163 15.19 18.72 -8.28
CA GLY A 163 15.34 17.29 -8.56
C GLY A 163 16.02 16.55 -7.39
N PHE A 164 15.90 15.23 -7.39
CA PHE A 164 16.51 14.36 -6.37
C PHE A 164 17.94 13.92 -6.69
N ASP A 165 18.52 14.42 -7.77
CA ASP A 165 19.90 14.13 -8.18
C ASP A 165 20.88 15.09 -7.50
N PHE A 166 21.10 14.85 -6.21
CA PHE A 166 22.10 15.57 -5.41
C PHE A 166 22.87 14.59 -4.53
N PRO A 167 24.20 14.72 -4.42
CA PRO A 167 24.97 13.93 -3.47
C PRO A 167 24.67 14.39 -2.04
N ALA A 168 24.56 13.43 -1.13
CA ALA A 168 24.48 13.69 0.29
C ALA A 168 25.24 12.63 1.09
N THR A 169 25.74 13.01 2.26
CA THR A 169 26.35 12.08 3.20
C THR A 169 25.49 11.93 4.44
N VAL A 170 25.36 10.71 4.94
CA VAL A 170 24.68 10.41 6.21
C VAL A 170 25.72 9.92 7.21
N SER A 171 25.71 10.50 8.40
CA SER A 171 26.53 10.08 9.53
C SER A 171 25.62 9.69 10.69
N VAL A 172 25.82 8.50 11.25
CA VAL A 172 25.04 7.99 12.38
C VAL A 172 25.94 7.98 13.62
N LYS A 173 25.51 8.68 14.67
CA LYS A 173 26.17 8.79 15.97
C LYS A 173 25.34 8.02 16.99
N THR A 174 25.96 7.03 17.61
CA THR A 174 25.35 6.10 18.57
C THR A 174 26.42 5.59 19.51
N GLU A 175 26.06 4.96 20.64
CA GLU A 175 27.07 4.34 21.51
C GLU A 175 27.81 3.20 20.80
N GLY A 176 29.05 2.95 21.20
CA GLY A 176 29.94 1.97 20.54
C GLY A 176 29.45 0.51 20.57
N SER A 177 28.47 0.17 21.42
CA SER A 177 27.84 -1.16 21.45
C SER A 177 26.86 -1.41 20.31
N TRP A 178 26.41 -0.35 19.62
CA TRP A 178 25.44 -0.45 18.55
C TRP A 178 26.07 -0.88 17.23
N HIS A 179 25.33 -1.70 16.49
CA HIS A 179 25.66 -2.08 15.13
C HIS A 179 24.75 -1.34 14.16
N VAL A 180 25.32 -0.82 13.06
CA VAL A 180 24.56 -0.12 12.01
C VAL A 180 24.50 -1.00 10.77
N ALA A 181 23.29 -1.30 10.29
CA ALA A 181 23.04 -2.04 9.06
C ALA A 181 22.30 -1.16 8.06
N THR A 182 22.80 -1.07 6.82
CA THR A 182 22.15 -0.30 5.74
C THR A 182 22.53 -0.83 4.37
N GLY A 183 21.63 -0.67 3.39
CA GLY A 183 21.90 -0.89 1.97
C GLY A 183 22.52 0.32 1.27
N MET A 184 22.65 1.47 1.95
CA MET A 184 23.35 2.63 1.41
C MET A 184 24.80 2.27 1.12
N LYS A 185 25.34 2.78 0.01
CA LYS A 185 26.76 2.60 -0.32
C LYS A 185 27.58 3.19 0.83
N PRO A 186 28.41 2.41 1.53
CA PRO A 186 29.37 2.97 2.45
C PRO A 186 30.25 3.93 1.66
N ALA A 187 30.71 5.01 2.29
CA ALA A 187 31.66 5.93 1.64
C ALA A 187 32.96 5.22 1.19
N ARG A 188 33.17 3.95 1.57
CA ARG A 188 34.22 3.06 1.07
C ARG A 188 33.70 1.66 0.73
N GLN A 189 33.89 1.32 -0.54
CA GLN A 189 33.83 -0.01 -1.19
C GLN A 189 32.45 -0.63 -1.43
N ALA A 190 32.26 -1.12 -2.66
CA ALA A 190 31.05 -1.78 -3.15
C ALA A 190 31.40 -3.15 -3.73
N TYR A 191 30.55 -4.15 -3.48
CA TYR A 191 30.58 -5.42 -4.19
C TYR A 191 29.22 -5.67 -4.85
N PRO A 192 29.15 -5.96 -6.16
CA PRO A 192 27.92 -6.38 -6.80
C PRO A 192 27.83 -7.91 -6.85
N CYS A 193 26.61 -8.44 -6.73
CA CYS A 193 26.32 -9.84 -7.01
C CYS A 193 25.53 -9.96 -8.32
N SER A 194 25.89 -10.98 -9.11
CA SER A 194 25.25 -11.39 -10.36
C SER A 194 24.72 -12.81 -10.22
N LYS A 195 23.73 -13.21 -11.04
CA LYS A 195 23.65 -14.54 -11.71
C LYS A 195 22.38 -14.73 -12.55
N THR A 196 22.39 -15.85 -13.25
CA THR A 196 22.04 -16.07 -14.67
C THR A 196 20.80 -16.97 -14.87
N SER A 197 20.58 -17.39 -16.12
CA SER A 197 19.36 -17.86 -16.83
C SER A 197 19.13 -19.38 -16.93
N SER A 198 17.91 -19.81 -17.33
CA SER A 198 17.63 -21.09 -18.05
C SER A 198 16.18 -21.17 -18.64
N ASN A 199 15.97 -21.77 -19.83
CA ASN A 199 14.72 -21.74 -20.67
C ASN A 199 13.63 -22.84 -20.48
N ASN A 200 12.38 -22.45 -20.23
CA ASN A 200 11.19 -23.14 -20.79
C ASN A 200 11.21 -23.07 -22.33
N ALA A 201 10.51 -22.16 -22.99
CA ALA A 201 10.94 -21.64 -24.31
C ALA A 201 10.59 -20.16 -24.44
N ARG A 202 9.40 -19.78 -23.93
CA ARG A 202 9.10 -18.46 -23.36
C ARG A 202 8.12 -18.66 -22.19
N SER A 203 8.31 -17.96 -21.07
CA SER A 203 7.41 -17.94 -19.91
C SER A 203 7.10 -16.50 -19.47
N LEU A 204 6.29 -16.34 -18.42
CA LEU A 204 6.11 -15.02 -17.79
C LEU A 204 7.45 -14.45 -17.34
N ASP A 205 8.39 -15.28 -16.88
CA ASP A 205 9.74 -14.83 -16.52
C ASP A 205 10.47 -14.19 -17.70
N ASP A 206 10.28 -14.70 -18.92
CA ASP A 206 10.89 -14.11 -20.12
C ASP A 206 10.26 -12.75 -20.45
N VAL A 207 8.95 -12.61 -20.25
CA VAL A 207 8.25 -11.32 -20.37
C VAL A 207 8.82 -10.34 -19.35
N MET A 208 8.90 -10.74 -18.07
CA MET A 208 9.41 -9.90 -16.98
C MET A 208 10.88 -9.50 -17.21
N ARG A 209 11.75 -10.45 -17.57
CA ARG A 209 13.17 -10.19 -17.85
C ARG A 209 13.34 -9.25 -19.06
N GLN A 210 12.64 -9.51 -20.15
CA GLN A 210 12.75 -8.65 -21.34
C GLN A 210 12.19 -7.26 -21.08
N LEU A 211 11.09 -7.14 -20.36
CA LEU A 211 10.54 -5.84 -19.96
C LEU A 211 11.54 -5.07 -19.10
N TYR A 212 12.14 -5.72 -18.10
CA TYR A 212 13.21 -5.15 -17.27
C TYR A 212 14.40 -4.66 -18.11
N HIS A 213 14.88 -5.46 -19.06
CA HIS A 213 16.01 -5.08 -19.93
C HIS A 213 15.67 -3.97 -20.94
N THR A 214 14.44 -3.92 -21.44
CA THR A 214 14.03 -2.97 -22.49
C THR A 214 13.47 -1.66 -21.94
N THR A 215 13.11 -1.61 -20.65
CA THR A 215 12.59 -0.42 -19.97
C THR A 215 13.54 0.06 -18.88
N TYR A 216 13.52 -0.57 -17.69
CA TYR A 216 14.29 -0.12 -16.53
C TYR A 216 15.80 -0.02 -16.80
N LYS A 217 16.42 -1.03 -17.42
CA LYS A 217 17.84 -0.97 -17.78
C LYS A 217 18.18 0.11 -18.81
N LYS A 218 17.18 0.66 -19.50
CA LYS A 218 17.30 1.82 -20.39
C LYS A 218 16.87 3.14 -19.71
N GLY A 219 16.70 3.15 -18.39
CA GLY A 219 16.41 4.36 -17.60
C GLY A 219 14.96 4.84 -17.66
N ARG A 220 14.00 3.98 -18.01
CA ARG A 220 12.57 4.35 -18.08
C ARG A 220 11.66 3.32 -17.41
N GLY A 221 10.48 3.75 -16.98
CA GLY A 221 9.38 2.84 -16.64
C GLY A 221 8.77 2.17 -17.88
N PHE A 222 7.93 1.16 -17.66
CA PHE A 222 7.13 0.54 -18.71
C PHE A 222 5.68 1.04 -18.68
N ALA A 223 5.06 1.14 -19.85
CA ALA A 223 3.63 1.40 -20.00
C ALA A 223 2.85 0.12 -20.31
N ALA A 224 1.52 0.18 -20.26
CA ALA A 224 0.65 -0.96 -20.61
C ALA A 224 0.96 -1.55 -22.00
N ASN A 225 1.31 -0.71 -22.98
CA ASN A 225 1.68 -1.15 -24.32
C ASN A 225 3.01 -1.91 -24.36
N ASP A 226 3.98 -1.53 -23.51
CA ASP A 226 5.24 -2.29 -23.38
C ASP A 226 4.96 -3.68 -22.82
N TRP A 227 4.11 -3.77 -21.80
CA TRP A 227 3.67 -5.02 -21.18
C TRP A 227 2.97 -5.93 -22.18
N TRP A 228 1.86 -5.48 -22.78
CA TRP A 228 1.07 -6.30 -23.68
C TRP A 228 1.78 -6.61 -24.99
N GLY A 229 2.64 -5.70 -25.48
CA GLY A 229 3.53 -5.96 -26.59
C GLY A 229 4.53 -7.08 -26.27
N MET A 230 5.07 -7.11 -25.06
CA MET A 230 6.00 -8.16 -24.62
C MET A 230 5.29 -9.51 -24.42
N VAL A 231 4.11 -9.52 -23.81
CA VAL A 231 3.26 -10.71 -23.70
C VAL A 231 2.92 -11.28 -25.07
N SER A 232 2.50 -10.42 -26.02
CA SER A 232 2.19 -10.84 -27.38
C SER A 232 3.39 -11.47 -28.08
N LYS A 233 4.57 -10.84 -28.00
CA LYS A 233 5.82 -11.40 -28.52
C LYS A 233 6.15 -12.75 -27.88
N ALA A 234 6.00 -12.88 -26.56
CA ALA A 234 6.25 -14.13 -25.86
C ALA A 234 5.30 -15.25 -26.31
N ALA A 235 4.06 -14.91 -26.64
CA ALA A 235 3.03 -15.82 -27.13
C ALA A 235 3.00 -16.00 -28.66
N GLY A 236 4.08 -15.64 -29.37
CA GLY A 236 4.17 -15.83 -30.83
C GLY A 236 3.27 -14.90 -31.65
N GLY A 237 3.02 -13.68 -31.17
CA GLY A 237 2.20 -12.67 -31.86
C GLY A 237 0.71 -12.72 -31.49
N ARG A 238 0.29 -13.62 -30.59
CA ARG A 238 -1.10 -13.66 -30.12
C ARG A 238 -1.46 -12.38 -29.39
N LEU A 239 -2.65 -11.85 -29.68
CA LEU A 239 -3.21 -10.69 -28.98
C LEU A 239 -3.98 -11.13 -27.73
N PHE A 240 -3.93 -10.29 -26.70
CA PHE A 240 -4.58 -10.52 -25.40
C PHE A 240 -5.55 -9.40 -25.02
N ALA A 241 -5.99 -8.57 -25.99
CA ALA A 241 -6.90 -7.46 -25.74
C ALA A 241 -8.20 -7.92 -25.04
N ASP A 242 -8.81 -9.00 -25.54
CA ASP A 242 -10.02 -9.58 -24.95
C ASP A 242 -9.79 -10.16 -23.55
N PHE A 243 -8.59 -10.71 -23.30
CA PHE A 243 -8.23 -11.20 -21.98
C PHE A 243 -8.08 -10.02 -21.00
N ASN A 244 -7.40 -8.95 -21.43
CA ASN A 244 -7.20 -7.75 -20.64
C ASN A 244 -8.53 -7.08 -20.27
N SER A 245 -9.41 -6.87 -21.26
CA SER A 245 -10.69 -6.18 -21.06
C SER A 245 -11.64 -6.93 -20.12
N ARG A 246 -11.61 -8.27 -20.13
CA ARG A 246 -12.52 -9.10 -19.31
C ARG A 246 -12.01 -9.33 -17.90
N TYR A 247 -10.71 -9.63 -17.76
CA TYR A 247 -10.16 -10.18 -16.51
C TYR A 247 -9.19 -9.26 -15.77
N ILE A 248 -8.67 -8.22 -16.43
CA ILE A 248 -7.76 -7.25 -15.79
C ILE A 248 -8.49 -5.92 -15.55
N ASP A 249 -9.03 -5.32 -16.62
CA ASP A 249 -9.82 -4.09 -16.54
C ASP A 249 -11.31 -4.37 -16.21
N GLY A 250 -11.73 -5.60 -16.49
CA GLY A 250 -13.08 -6.09 -16.24
C GLY A 250 -13.23 -6.73 -14.86
N ARG A 251 -14.47 -7.15 -14.56
CA ARG A 251 -14.84 -7.79 -13.29
C ARG A 251 -15.28 -9.24 -13.49
N GLU A 252 -15.04 -9.81 -14.66
CA GLU A 252 -15.40 -11.19 -14.93
C GLU A 252 -14.49 -12.14 -14.12
N PRO A 253 -15.03 -13.21 -13.52
CA PRO A 253 -14.21 -14.22 -12.88
C PRO A 253 -13.26 -14.89 -13.89
N LEU A 254 -12.02 -15.14 -13.47
CA LEU A 254 -11.06 -15.88 -14.28
C LEU A 254 -11.61 -17.28 -14.64
N PRO A 255 -11.50 -17.73 -15.89
CA PRO A 255 -12.11 -18.96 -16.37
C PRO A 255 -11.24 -20.18 -16.02
N PHE A 256 -10.98 -20.41 -14.73
CA PHE A 256 -10.08 -21.46 -14.26
C PHE A 256 -10.46 -22.86 -14.76
N GLY A 257 -11.75 -23.14 -14.95
CA GLY A 257 -12.24 -24.40 -15.52
C GLY A 257 -11.82 -24.63 -16.97
N GLN A 258 -11.46 -23.58 -17.72
CA GLN A 258 -10.93 -23.69 -19.09
C GLN A 258 -9.39 -23.68 -19.11
N ILE A 259 -8.76 -22.98 -18.16
CA ILE A 259 -7.31 -22.78 -18.13
C ILE A 259 -6.59 -23.96 -17.48
N LEU A 260 -7.04 -24.43 -16.32
CA LEU A 260 -6.37 -25.49 -15.57
C LEU A 260 -6.26 -26.82 -16.36
N PRO A 261 -7.26 -27.25 -17.15
CA PRO A 261 -7.14 -28.48 -17.94
C PRO A 261 -6.02 -28.45 -18.98
N LEU A 262 -5.61 -27.27 -19.47
CA LEU A 262 -4.47 -27.13 -20.38
C LEU A 262 -3.15 -27.59 -19.74
N ALA A 263 -3.08 -27.58 -18.41
CA ALA A 263 -1.97 -28.07 -17.60
C ALA A 263 -2.37 -29.34 -16.80
N GLY A 264 -3.41 -30.08 -17.23
CA GLY A 264 -3.78 -31.34 -16.60
C GLY A 264 -4.16 -31.18 -15.14
N MET A 265 -4.81 -30.06 -14.82
CA MET A 265 -5.33 -29.72 -13.51
C MET A 265 -6.81 -29.42 -13.62
N ARG A 266 -7.53 -29.54 -12.51
CA ARG A 266 -8.94 -29.16 -12.41
C ARG A 266 -9.17 -28.38 -11.12
N MET A 267 -10.13 -27.47 -11.15
CA MET A 267 -10.65 -26.86 -9.94
C MET A 267 -11.78 -27.77 -9.41
N THR A 268 -11.62 -28.29 -8.20
CA THR A 268 -12.71 -28.90 -7.45
C THR A 268 -13.26 -27.88 -6.47
N ALA A 269 -14.58 -27.91 -6.27
CA ALA A 269 -15.29 -27.03 -5.37
C ALA A 269 -16.07 -27.89 -4.40
N ASP A 270 -15.64 -27.91 -3.14
CA ASP A 270 -16.34 -28.59 -2.07
C ASP A 270 -17.17 -27.57 -1.31
N THR A 271 -18.46 -27.80 -1.15
CA THR A 271 -19.28 -26.98 -0.26
C THR A 271 -19.18 -27.56 1.15
N VAL A 272 -18.45 -26.86 2.02
CA VAL A 272 -18.38 -27.19 3.44
C VAL A 272 -19.35 -26.28 4.18
N ARG A 273 -20.11 -26.84 5.12
CA ARG A 273 -20.97 -26.07 6.04
C ARG A 273 -20.30 -26.02 7.39
N ASP A 274 -19.81 -24.85 7.78
CA ASP A 274 -19.15 -24.62 9.07
C ASP A 274 -19.94 -23.60 9.90
N PRO A 275 -19.99 -23.72 11.23
CA PRO A 275 -20.66 -22.75 12.08
C PRO A 275 -19.93 -21.41 12.01
N ARG A 276 -20.69 -20.32 11.85
CA ARG A 276 -20.16 -18.95 11.83
C ARG A 276 -20.97 -18.07 12.77
N LEU A 277 -20.26 -17.35 13.63
CA LEU A 277 -20.87 -16.29 14.44
C LEU A 277 -21.27 -15.07 13.58
N GLY A 278 -20.49 -14.77 12.54
CA GLY A 278 -20.69 -13.57 11.73
C GLY A 278 -20.19 -12.31 12.45
N ILE A 279 -19.00 -12.38 13.04
CA ILE A 279 -18.33 -11.23 13.69
C ILE A 279 -16.89 -11.11 13.20
N SER A 280 -16.36 -9.90 13.28
CA SER A 280 -14.92 -9.63 13.26
C SER A 280 -14.49 -9.11 14.63
N THR A 281 -13.28 -9.48 15.05
CA THR A 281 -12.76 -9.22 16.39
C THR A 281 -11.30 -8.74 16.35
N ASN A 282 -10.97 -7.83 17.25
CA ASN A 282 -9.60 -7.40 17.54
C ASN A 282 -9.27 -7.71 19.00
N ALA A 283 -7.99 -7.91 19.30
CA ALA A 283 -7.50 -7.99 20.67
C ALA A 283 -6.99 -6.62 21.13
N ASP A 284 -7.24 -6.29 22.39
CA ASP A 284 -6.60 -5.18 23.11
C ASP A 284 -6.20 -5.63 24.53
N SER A 285 -5.69 -4.69 25.34
CA SER A 285 -5.26 -4.99 26.72
C SER A 285 -6.38 -5.49 27.64
N GLY A 286 -7.65 -5.28 27.28
CA GLY A 286 -8.81 -5.73 28.03
C GLY A 286 -9.48 -6.99 27.45
N GLY A 287 -8.88 -7.66 26.46
CA GLY A 287 -9.40 -8.88 25.83
C GLY A 287 -9.91 -8.68 24.40
N ILE A 288 -10.92 -9.46 23.99
CA ILE A 288 -11.37 -9.57 22.59
C ILE A 288 -12.59 -8.70 22.35
N VAL A 289 -12.45 -7.67 21.51
CA VAL A 289 -13.48 -6.69 21.16
C VAL A 289 -14.08 -7.01 19.78
N VAL A 290 -15.40 -7.02 19.68
CA VAL A 290 -16.13 -7.11 18.42
C VAL A 290 -16.05 -5.76 17.69
N ASN A 291 -15.42 -5.73 16.52
CA ASN A 291 -15.31 -4.51 15.70
C ASN A 291 -16.26 -4.51 14.49
N GLY A 292 -16.92 -5.63 14.20
CA GLY A 292 -17.90 -5.76 13.14
C GLY A 292 -18.83 -6.93 13.36
N VAL A 293 -20.08 -6.77 12.92
CA VAL A 293 -21.13 -7.78 12.98
C VAL A 293 -21.74 -7.88 11.59
N ILE A 294 -21.83 -9.09 11.05
CA ILE A 294 -22.42 -9.37 9.74
C ILE A 294 -23.94 -9.38 9.88
N PRO A 295 -24.68 -8.55 9.11
CA PRO A 295 -26.14 -8.56 9.11
C PRO A 295 -26.72 -9.93 8.78
N GLY A 296 -27.75 -10.34 9.52
CA GLY A 296 -28.39 -11.65 9.45
C GLY A 296 -27.56 -12.81 10.04
N GLY A 297 -26.38 -12.53 10.61
CA GLY A 297 -25.51 -13.54 11.22
C GLY A 297 -25.96 -14.00 12.61
N ALA A 298 -25.42 -15.13 13.09
CA ALA A 298 -25.79 -15.71 14.38
C ALA A 298 -25.58 -14.75 15.56
N ALA A 299 -24.50 -13.98 15.53
CA ALA A 299 -24.18 -13.01 16.57
C ALA A 299 -25.13 -11.81 16.56
N GLU A 300 -25.49 -11.28 15.38
CA GLU A 300 -26.47 -10.20 15.28
C GLU A 300 -27.83 -10.64 15.81
N LEU A 301 -28.29 -11.83 15.39
CA LEU A 301 -29.56 -12.40 15.85
C LEU A 301 -29.57 -12.71 17.35
N ALA A 302 -28.40 -13.01 17.94
CA ALA A 302 -28.24 -13.13 19.38
C ALA A 302 -28.20 -11.78 20.11
N GLY A 303 -28.03 -10.67 19.38
CA GLY A 303 -27.97 -9.31 19.93
C GLY A 303 -26.55 -8.82 20.25
N VAL A 304 -25.50 -9.46 19.72
CA VAL A 304 -24.11 -8.98 19.79
C VAL A 304 -23.97 -7.69 18.97
N ARG A 305 -23.19 -6.74 19.48
CA ARG A 305 -22.96 -5.43 18.84
C ARG A 305 -21.48 -5.13 18.71
N THR A 306 -21.14 -4.28 17.77
CA THR A 306 -19.81 -3.64 17.73
C THR A 306 -19.53 -2.93 19.05
N GLY A 307 -18.33 -3.10 19.58
CA GLY A 307 -17.89 -2.61 20.89
C GLY A 307 -18.09 -3.59 22.05
N ASP A 308 -18.85 -4.69 21.86
CA ASP A 308 -18.95 -5.75 22.86
C ASP A 308 -17.60 -6.45 23.04
N ARG A 309 -17.27 -6.80 24.29
CA ARG A 309 -16.15 -7.69 24.60
C ARG A 309 -16.63 -9.12 24.71
N LEU A 310 -16.08 -10.02 23.91
CA LEU A 310 -16.49 -11.41 23.87
C LEU A 310 -15.80 -12.19 24.99
N LEU A 311 -16.59 -12.75 25.91
CA LEU A 311 -16.08 -13.51 27.06
C LEU A 311 -16.21 -15.01 26.88
N ALA A 312 -17.31 -15.47 26.30
CA ALA A 312 -17.53 -16.89 26.03
C ALA A 312 -18.54 -17.13 24.89
N ILE A 313 -18.39 -18.27 24.21
CA ILE A 313 -19.30 -18.76 23.18
C ILE A 313 -19.63 -20.22 23.50
N GLY A 314 -20.86 -20.48 23.96
CA GLY A 314 -21.23 -21.79 24.48
C GLY A 314 -20.42 -22.12 25.73
N ASP A 315 -19.64 -23.20 25.64
CA ASP A 315 -18.69 -23.69 26.64
C ASP A 315 -17.25 -23.21 26.40
N ILE A 316 -17.01 -22.45 25.32
CA ILE A 316 -15.68 -21.96 24.96
C ILE A 316 -15.44 -20.61 25.62
N SER A 317 -14.43 -20.51 26.48
CA SER A 317 -13.95 -19.24 27.02
C SER A 317 -13.10 -18.52 25.98
N VAL A 318 -13.32 -17.22 25.81
CA VAL A 318 -12.62 -16.38 24.83
C VAL A 318 -11.65 -15.46 25.57
N THR A 319 -10.37 -15.85 25.56
CA THR A 319 -9.26 -15.07 26.14
C THR A 319 -8.33 -14.51 25.06
N GLU A 320 -8.23 -15.22 23.93
CA GLU A 320 -7.37 -14.88 22.80
C GLU A 320 -8.19 -14.80 21.49
N ASN A 321 -7.63 -14.13 20.48
CA ASN A 321 -8.30 -13.89 19.20
C ASN A 321 -8.17 -15.09 18.24
N ASP A 322 -8.22 -16.32 18.77
CA ASP A 322 -7.96 -17.55 18.03
C ASP A 322 -9.03 -18.64 18.28
N PHE A 323 -10.13 -18.33 18.98
CA PHE A 323 -11.20 -19.29 19.34
C PHE A 323 -11.91 -19.97 18.15
N GLY A 324 -11.71 -19.47 16.92
CA GLY A 324 -12.43 -19.91 15.71
C GLY A 324 -12.34 -21.41 15.40
N PRO A 325 -11.16 -22.08 15.43
CA PRO A 325 -11.05 -23.51 15.24
C PRO A 325 -11.79 -24.32 16.32
N ALA A 326 -11.68 -23.93 17.59
CA ALA A 326 -12.39 -24.59 18.69
C ALA A 326 -13.91 -24.48 18.51
N PHE A 327 -14.41 -23.30 18.14
CA PHE A 327 -15.83 -23.08 17.85
C PHE A 327 -16.32 -23.98 16.69
N ARG A 328 -15.56 -24.07 15.59
CA ARG A 328 -15.90 -24.93 14.46
C ARG A 328 -15.88 -26.41 14.83
N ALA A 329 -14.89 -26.87 15.57
CA ALA A 329 -14.81 -28.25 16.04
C ALA A 329 -16.00 -28.60 16.96
N ARG A 330 -16.36 -27.69 17.86
CA ARG A 330 -17.39 -27.92 18.88
C ARG A 330 -18.81 -27.86 18.37
N PHE A 331 -19.11 -26.92 17.47
CA PHE A 331 -20.47 -26.64 16.99
C PHE A 331 -20.69 -27.04 15.52
N GLY A 332 -19.70 -27.70 14.90
CA GLY A 332 -19.65 -28.08 13.48
C GLY A 332 -20.90 -28.79 12.92
N LYS A 333 -21.58 -29.57 13.77
CA LYS A 333 -22.73 -30.41 13.40
C LYS A 333 -24.00 -30.05 14.16
N GLN A 334 -24.06 -28.85 14.76
CA GLN A 334 -25.11 -28.48 15.71
C GLN A 334 -26.00 -27.35 15.18
N GLU A 335 -26.35 -27.37 13.89
CA GLU A 335 -27.19 -26.32 13.29
C GLU A 335 -28.50 -26.13 14.06
N GLY A 336 -28.84 -24.88 14.37
CA GLY A 336 -30.04 -24.52 15.12
C GLY A 336 -29.96 -24.75 16.64
N ALA A 337 -28.90 -25.39 17.15
CA ALA A 337 -28.73 -25.62 18.59
C ALA A 337 -28.58 -24.28 19.35
N PRO A 338 -29.05 -24.19 20.60
CA PRO A 338 -28.86 -23.01 21.44
C PRO A 338 -27.38 -22.66 21.58
N LEU A 339 -27.06 -21.37 21.40
CA LEU A 339 -25.71 -20.85 21.50
C LEU A 339 -25.70 -19.67 22.48
N PRO A 340 -25.45 -19.90 23.78
CA PRO A 340 -25.29 -18.80 24.73
C PRO A 340 -23.98 -18.07 24.43
N ILE A 341 -24.04 -16.75 24.28
CA ILE A 341 -22.89 -15.89 24.04
C ILE A 341 -22.76 -14.95 25.24
N LYS A 342 -21.62 -14.97 25.91
CA LYS A 342 -21.35 -14.08 27.05
C LYS A 342 -20.52 -12.91 26.55
N VAL A 343 -21.04 -11.70 26.73
CA VAL A 343 -20.33 -10.47 26.37
C VAL A 343 -20.27 -9.50 27.55
N LEU A 344 -19.27 -8.63 27.55
CA LEU A 344 -19.22 -7.45 28.38
C LEU A 344 -19.54 -6.23 27.50
N ARG A 345 -20.63 -5.53 27.83
CA ARG A 345 -21.10 -4.32 27.13
C ARG A 345 -21.06 -3.16 28.10
N GLY A 346 -20.13 -2.22 27.88
CA GLY A 346 -19.81 -1.23 28.91
C GLY A 346 -19.27 -1.94 30.16
N THR A 347 -19.97 -1.82 31.28
CA THR A 347 -19.66 -2.51 32.54
C THR A 347 -20.46 -3.78 32.76
N ASP A 348 -21.51 -4.02 31.95
CA ASP A 348 -22.48 -5.08 32.20
C ASP A 348 -22.09 -6.37 31.50
N THR A 349 -22.06 -7.45 32.26
CA THR A 349 -21.90 -8.80 31.71
C THR A 349 -23.26 -9.33 31.28
N LEU A 350 -23.45 -9.48 29.97
CA LEU A 350 -24.69 -9.95 29.37
C LEU A 350 -24.55 -11.41 28.91
N LYS A 351 -25.61 -12.19 29.12
CA LYS A 351 -25.78 -13.50 28.50
C LYS A 351 -26.81 -13.38 27.38
N LEU A 352 -26.31 -13.45 26.15
CA LEU A 352 -27.09 -13.37 24.93
C LEU A 352 -27.43 -14.79 24.47
N ASN A 353 -28.66 -15.01 24.01
CA ASN A 353 -29.11 -16.33 23.57
C ASN A 353 -29.22 -16.34 22.05
N GLY A 354 -28.25 -16.95 21.40
CA GLY A 354 -28.25 -17.17 19.96
C GLY A 354 -28.59 -18.61 19.59
N LYS A 355 -28.45 -18.90 18.30
CA LYS A 355 -28.45 -20.26 17.75
C LYS A 355 -27.22 -20.46 16.88
N VAL A 356 -26.72 -21.68 16.83
CA VAL A 356 -25.65 -22.05 15.90
C VAL A 356 -26.19 -21.93 14.47
N MET A 357 -25.54 -21.13 13.63
CA MET A 357 -25.82 -21.03 12.20
C MET A 357 -24.64 -21.54 11.40
N LEU A 358 -24.91 -22.48 10.49
CA LEU A 358 -23.91 -22.97 9.55
C LEU A 358 -23.96 -22.09 8.30
N ALA A 359 -22.79 -21.62 7.88
CA ALA A 359 -22.65 -20.93 6.62
C ALA A 359 -22.00 -21.88 5.60
N ALA A 360 -22.58 -21.94 4.40
CA ALA A 360 -21.94 -22.61 3.29
C ALA A 360 -20.68 -21.81 2.89
N ARG A 361 -19.55 -22.49 2.84
CA ARG A 361 -18.31 -21.99 2.29
C ARG A 361 -17.87 -22.91 1.17
N VAL A 362 -17.66 -22.34 0.01
CA VAL A 362 -17.08 -23.07 -1.11
C VAL A 362 -15.56 -23.08 -0.92
N GLU A 363 -15.00 -24.26 -0.74
CA GLU A 363 -13.56 -24.50 -0.79
C GLU A 363 -13.18 -24.86 -2.21
N HIS A 364 -12.32 -24.04 -2.82
CA HIS A 364 -11.73 -24.34 -4.11
C HIS A 364 -10.38 -25.04 -3.91
N ARG A 365 -10.20 -26.19 -4.55
CA ARG A 365 -8.92 -26.92 -4.58
C ARG A 365 -8.50 -27.12 -6.03
N ILE A 366 -7.20 -27.05 -6.26
CA ILE A 366 -6.62 -27.42 -7.55
C ILE A 366 -6.07 -28.84 -7.40
N GLU A 367 -6.59 -29.74 -8.23
CA GLU A 367 -6.20 -31.15 -8.25
C GLU A 367 -5.56 -31.52 -9.58
N LEU A 368 -4.68 -32.51 -9.54
CA LEU A 368 -4.16 -33.11 -10.76
C LEU A 368 -5.24 -33.97 -11.41
N ASP A 369 -5.44 -33.79 -12.71
CA ASP A 369 -6.27 -34.69 -13.49
C ASP A 369 -5.45 -35.94 -13.84
N ALA A 370 -5.89 -37.10 -13.32
CA ALA A 370 -5.26 -38.39 -13.60
C ALA A 370 -5.42 -38.81 -15.07
N ALA A 371 -6.44 -38.31 -15.76
CA ALA A 371 -6.69 -38.55 -17.18
C ALA A 371 -6.01 -37.50 -18.09
N ALA A 372 -5.17 -36.63 -17.53
CA ALA A 372 -4.51 -35.58 -18.29
C ALA A 372 -3.67 -36.13 -19.46
N SER A 373 -3.83 -35.52 -20.63
CA SER A 373 -3.00 -35.85 -21.80
C SER A 373 -1.50 -35.62 -21.52
N ALA A 374 -0.64 -36.36 -22.23
CA ALA A 374 0.81 -36.18 -22.14
C ALA A 374 1.25 -34.72 -22.42
N LYS A 375 0.54 -34.01 -23.31
CA LYS A 375 0.78 -32.58 -23.57
C LYS A 375 0.50 -31.74 -22.32
N ALA A 376 -0.63 -31.96 -21.68
CA ALA A 376 -1.05 -31.22 -20.50
C ALA A 376 -0.12 -31.49 -19.30
N VAL A 377 0.33 -32.73 -19.13
CA VAL A 377 1.34 -33.11 -18.13
C VAL A 377 2.68 -32.40 -18.39
N ARG A 378 3.12 -32.29 -19.66
CA ARG A 378 4.34 -31.54 -20.00
C ARG A 378 4.23 -30.06 -19.65
N VAL A 379 3.09 -29.42 -19.98
CA VAL A 379 2.83 -28.02 -19.61
C VAL A 379 2.89 -27.84 -18.09
N ARG A 380 2.24 -28.73 -17.33
CA ARG A 380 2.25 -28.73 -15.86
C ARG A 380 3.65 -28.79 -15.28
N ASN A 381 4.46 -29.74 -15.75
CA ASN A 381 5.82 -29.92 -15.25
C ASN A 381 6.67 -28.66 -15.50
N GLY A 382 6.54 -28.04 -16.67
CA GLY A 382 7.22 -26.79 -16.97
C GLY A 382 6.80 -25.60 -16.10
N ILE A 383 5.56 -25.58 -15.59
CA ILE A 383 5.08 -24.57 -14.63
C ILE A 383 5.64 -24.85 -13.23
N LEU A 384 5.48 -26.08 -12.73
CA LEU A 384 5.71 -26.39 -11.31
C LEU A 384 7.17 -26.60 -10.93
N LYS A 385 8.00 -27.08 -11.86
CA LYS A 385 9.37 -27.48 -11.57
C LYS A 385 10.41 -26.52 -12.17
N GLY A 386 9.95 -25.46 -12.83
CA GLY A 386 10.79 -24.78 -13.79
C GLY A 386 11.16 -25.76 -14.90
N ARG A 387 12.36 -25.65 -15.45
CA ARG A 387 12.87 -26.70 -16.34
C ARG A 387 12.85 -28.07 -15.69
#